data_AF-A0A1I6UA49-F1
#
_entry.id   AF-A0A1I6UA49-F1
#
_cell.length_a   1.000
_cell.length_b   1.000
_cell.length_c   1.000
_cell.angle_alpha   90.00
_cell.angle_beta   90.00
_cell.angle_gamma   90.00
#
_symmetry.space_group_name_H-M   'P 1'
#
loop_
_entity.id
_entity.type
_entity.pdbx_description
1 polymer ?
#
loop_
_entity_poly.entity_id
_entity_poly.type
_entity_poly.pdbx_seq_one_letter_code
_entity_poly.pdbx_strand_id
1 'polypeptide(L)'
;MAENFIDSVGNLLHIGYTDSERKRDNYDKLYEYLKGKESELKKIIHDVGSAKTAYEGTGQELRQDKIPAREFVEKRREKDSELAELIRYFEKTLDDVTSAKDKAYHKWAEYKAKADAEDKEATEALKKLLGG
;
A
#
# COMPACT_ATOMS: atom_id res chain seq x y z
N MET A 1 -19.97 2.33 -28.96
CA MET A 1 -20.06 3.38 -27.91
C MET A 1 -21.50 3.46 -27.39
N ALA A 2 -22.00 2.37 -26.80
CA ALA A 2 -23.37 2.28 -26.25
C ALA A 2 -23.36 1.97 -24.73
N GLU A 3 -22.18 1.81 -24.13
CA GLU A 3 -22.02 1.33 -22.75
C GLU A 3 -22.51 2.33 -21.71
N ASN A 4 -22.43 3.64 -21.98
CA ASN A 4 -22.75 4.67 -20.98
C ASN A 4 -24.25 4.85 -20.68
N PHE A 5 -25.14 4.50 -21.62
CA PHE A 5 -26.59 4.71 -21.43
C PHE A 5 -27.26 3.55 -20.71
N ILE A 6 -26.91 2.30 -21.07
CA ILE A 6 -27.44 1.11 -20.41
C ILE A 6 -26.92 1.02 -18.97
N ASP A 7 -25.64 1.37 -18.73
CA ASP A 7 -25.11 1.45 -17.37
C ASP A 7 -25.80 2.53 -16.54
N SER A 8 -26.10 3.71 -17.10
CA SER A 8 -26.83 4.77 -16.39
C SER A 8 -28.27 4.39 -16.04
N VAL A 9 -28.96 3.62 -16.89
CA VAL A 9 -30.34 3.14 -16.62
C VAL A 9 -30.33 1.93 -15.68
N GLY A 10 -29.31 1.08 -15.77
CA GLY A 10 -29.06 -0.01 -14.83
C GLY A 10 -28.71 0.49 -13.42
N ASN A 11 -27.93 1.57 -13.31
CA ASN A 11 -27.67 2.27 -12.04
C ASN A 11 -28.95 2.93 -11.50
N LEU A 12 -29.76 3.54 -12.37
CA LEU A 12 -31.02 4.20 -11.98
C LEU A 12 -32.09 3.19 -11.51
N LEU A 13 -32.08 1.96 -12.04
CA LEU A 13 -33.05 0.90 -11.71
C LEU A 13 -32.46 -0.21 -10.81
N HIS A 14 -31.20 -0.11 -10.39
CA HIS A 14 -30.46 -1.11 -9.59
C HIS A 14 -30.56 -2.54 -10.14
N ILE A 15 -30.52 -2.68 -11.48
CA ILE A 15 -30.56 -3.99 -12.17
C ILE A 15 -29.13 -4.48 -12.45
N GLY A 16 -28.10 -3.79 -11.97
CA GLY A 16 -26.69 -4.12 -12.22
C GLY A 16 -25.72 -3.54 -11.19
N TYR A 17 -24.45 -3.92 -11.35
CA TYR A 17 -23.33 -3.58 -10.46
C TYR A 17 -23.06 -2.08 -10.46
N THR A 18 -23.22 -1.41 -9.31
CA THR A 18 -23.18 0.05 -9.26
C THR A 18 -21.76 0.60 -9.38
N ASP A 19 -21.65 1.87 -9.79
CA ASP A 19 -20.36 2.57 -9.81
C ASP A 19 -19.71 2.64 -8.42
N SER A 20 -20.52 2.74 -7.36
CA SER A 20 -20.04 2.74 -5.98
C SER A 20 -19.51 1.36 -5.59
N GLU A 21 -20.18 0.27 -5.98
CA GLU A 21 -19.68 -1.10 -5.79
C GLU A 21 -18.37 -1.34 -6.55
N ARG A 22 -18.27 -0.87 -7.80
CA ARG A 22 -17.04 -0.97 -8.60
C ARG A 22 -15.88 -0.24 -7.96
N LYS A 23 -16.12 0.98 -7.46
CA LYS A 23 -15.10 1.76 -6.78
C LYS A 23 -14.72 1.12 -5.45
N ARG A 24 -15.68 0.63 -4.67
CA ARG A 24 -15.44 -0.14 -3.44
C ARG A 24 -14.46 -1.28 -3.72
N ASP A 25 -14.77 -2.17 -4.66
CA ASP A 25 -13.94 -3.34 -4.95
C ASP A 25 -12.54 -2.98 -5.48
N ASN A 26 -12.43 -1.91 -6.27
CA ASN A 26 -11.13 -1.42 -6.72
C ASN A 26 -10.27 -0.90 -5.56
N TYR A 27 -10.87 -0.17 -4.61
CA TYR A 27 -10.16 0.31 -3.43
C TYR A 27 -9.84 -0.83 -2.45
N ASP A 28 -10.67 -1.87 -2.37
CA ASP A 28 -10.38 -3.08 -1.59
C ASP A 28 -9.12 -3.79 -2.12
N LYS A 29 -9.08 -4.03 -3.44
CA LYS A 29 -7.91 -4.62 -4.11
C LYS A 29 -6.65 -3.78 -3.92
N LEU A 30 -6.78 -2.46 -4.03
CA LEU A 30 -5.66 -1.54 -3.83
C LEU A 30 -5.17 -1.59 -2.37
N TYR A 31 -6.08 -1.62 -1.41
CA TYR A 31 -5.75 -1.73 0.01
C TYR A 31 -4.97 -3.02 0.30
N GLU A 32 -5.47 -4.18 -0.14
CA GLU A 32 -4.78 -5.46 0.06
C GLU A 32 -3.43 -5.52 -0.65
N TYR A 33 -3.31 -4.95 -1.85
CA TYR A 33 -2.03 -4.82 -2.54
C TYR A 33 -1.02 -3.99 -1.72
N LEU A 34 -1.43 -2.82 -1.24
CA LEU A 34 -0.55 -1.92 -0.48
C LEU A 34 -0.17 -2.52 0.88
N LYS A 35 -1.08 -3.22 1.53
CA LYS A 35 -0.81 -3.99 2.77
C LYS A 35 0.23 -5.09 2.54
N GLY A 36 0.17 -5.79 1.42
CA GLY A 36 1.21 -6.74 1.02
C GLY A 36 2.58 -6.06 0.85
N LYS A 37 2.61 -4.93 0.13
CA LYS A 37 3.85 -4.15 -0.10
C LYS A 37 4.43 -3.57 1.19
N GLU A 38 3.59 -3.10 2.10
CA GLU A 38 4.01 -2.63 3.43
C GLU A 38 4.69 -3.76 4.22
N SER A 39 4.13 -4.97 4.19
CA SER A 39 4.70 -6.13 4.87
C SER A 39 6.05 -6.54 4.26
N GLU A 40 6.17 -6.52 2.93
CA GLU A 40 7.43 -6.80 2.23
C GLU A 40 8.51 -5.78 2.62
N LEU A 41 8.18 -4.48 2.61
CA LEU A 41 9.11 -3.41 2.99
C LEU A 41 9.56 -3.52 4.44
N LYS A 42 8.63 -3.78 5.38
CA LYS A 42 8.96 -4.01 6.79
C LYS A 42 9.95 -5.15 6.97
N LYS A 43 9.76 -6.25 6.24
CA LYS A 43 10.68 -7.39 6.27
C LYS A 43 12.05 -7.02 5.72
N ILE A 44 12.12 -6.34 4.57
CA ILE A 44 13.39 -5.92 3.97
C ILE A 44 14.16 -4.99 4.91
N ILE A 45 13.51 -3.98 5.50
CA ILE A 45 14.13 -3.04 6.44
C ILE A 45 14.67 -3.80 7.66
N HIS A 46 13.88 -4.74 8.21
CA HIS A 46 14.31 -5.57 9.33
C HIS A 46 15.53 -6.43 8.99
N ASP A 47 15.51 -7.11 7.85
CA ASP A 47 16.58 -8.02 7.42
C ASP A 47 17.88 -7.25 7.13
N VAL A 48 17.76 -6.09 6.46
CA VAL A 48 18.90 -5.20 6.20
C VAL A 48 19.44 -4.60 7.49
N GLY A 49 18.58 -4.15 8.40
CA GLY A 49 18.99 -3.63 9.71
C GLY A 49 19.74 -4.69 10.54
N SER A 50 19.20 -5.91 10.56
CA SER A 50 19.83 -7.05 11.25
C SER A 50 21.19 -7.39 10.65
N ALA A 51 21.29 -7.45 9.32
CA ALA A 51 22.55 -7.71 8.63
C ALA A 51 23.60 -6.61 8.89
N LYS A 52 23.18 -5.33 8.89
CA LYS A 52 24.05 -4.20 9.22
C LYS A 52 24.57 -4.30 10.65
N THR A 53 23.70 -4.55 11.63
CA THR A 53 24.11 -4.72 13.03
C THR A 53 25.06 -5.91 13.22
N ALA A 54 24.80 -7.03 12.55
CA ALA A 54 25.70 -8.18 12.57
C ALA A 54 27.08 -7.84 11.99
N TYR A 55 27.12 -7.17 10.84
CA TYR A 55 28.36 -6.69 10.22
C TYR A 55 29.15 -5.75 11.16
N GLU A 56 28.48 -4.76 11.75
CA GLU A 56 29.08 -3.83 12.71
C GLU A 56 29.62 -4.54 13.97
N GLY A 57 28.90 -5.57 14.45
CA GLY A 57 29.34 -6.40 15.58
C GLY A 57 30.57 -7.25 15.27
N THR A 58 30.72 -7.74 14.04
CA THR A 58 31.89 -8.51 13.60
C THR A 58 33.10 -7.63 13.22
N GLY A 59 32.88 -6.34 12.93
CA GLY A 59 33.90 -5.41 12.46
C GLY A 59 34.90 -4.92 13.52
N GLN A 60 34.76 -5.32 14.78
CA GLN A 60 35.64 -4.88 15.89
C GLN A 60 37.04 -5.52 15.89
N GLU A 61 37.34 -6.51 15.04
CA GLU A 61 38.62 -7.22 15.09
C GLU A 61 39.75 -6.63 14.21
N LEU A 62 39.44 -5.81 13.19
CA LEU A 62 40.45 -5.21 12.32
C LEU A 62 40.72 -3.75 12.69
N ARG A 63 41.76 -3.52 13.49
CA ARG A 63 42.20 -2.17 13.86
C ARG A 63 42.46 -1.36 12.57
N GLN A 64 41.79 -0.20 12.44
CA GLN A 64 41.79 0.64 11.23
C GLN A 64 43.19 1.14 10.80
N ASP A 65 44.17 1.05 11.69
CA ASP A 65 45.55 1.48 11.54
C ASP A 65 46.49 0.39 10.97
N LYS A 66 46.02 -0.86 10.81
CA LYS A 66 46.85 -1.96 10.29
C LYS A 66 46.60 -2.27 8.81
N ILE A 67 47.66 -2.30 8.00
CA ILE A 67 47.65 -2.75 6.60
C ILE A 67 47.31 -4.26 6.59
N PRO A 68 46.29 -4.71 5.84
CA PRO A 68 45.74 -4.12 4.61
C PRO A 68 44.50 -3.23 4.81
N ALA A 69 43.96 -3.10 6.02
CA ALA A 69 42.66 -2.46 6.24
C ALA A 69 42.60 -1.00 5.77
N ARG A 70 43.70 -0.25 5.85
CA ARG A 70 43.79 1.17 5.46
C ARG A 70 43.31 1.46 4.03
N GLU A 71 43.61 0.59 3.07
CA GLU A 71 43.21 0.74 1.66
C GLU A 71 41.71 0.49 1.46
N PHE A 72 41.08 -0.24 2.39
CA PHE A 72 39.65 -0.57 2.34
C PHE A 72 38.81 0.36 3.22
N VAL A 73 39.40 1.21 4.08
CA VAL A 73 38.65 2.11 4.98
C VAL A 73 37.80 3.10 4.19
N GLU A 74 38.36 3.72 3.14
CA GLU A 74 37.63 4.69 2.32
C GLU A 74 36.44 4.02 1.62
N LYS A 75 36.68 2.89 0.96
CA LYS A 75 35.62 2.13 0.28
C LYS A 75 34.57 1.61 1.26
N ARG A 76 34.96 1.22 2.47
CA ARG A 76 34.05 0.81 3.54
C ARG A 76 33.13 1.95 3.94
N ARG A 77 33.67 3.15 4.20
CA ARG A 77 32.87 4.34 4.54
C ARG A 77 31.89 4.72 3.44
N GLU A 78 32.33 4.66 2.18
CA GLU A 78 31.46 4.89 1.02
C GLU A 78 30.28 3.91 1.02
N LYS A 79 30.57 2.60 1.17
CA LYS A 79 29.53 1.56 1.19
C LYS A 79 28.61 1.63 2.40
N ASP A 80 29.13 1.98 3.57
CA ASP A 80 28.33 2.20 4.77
C ASP A 80 27.38 3.40 4.58
N SER A 81 27.85 4.46 3.91
CA SER A 81 27.03 5.62 3.57
C SER A 81 25.94 5.29 2.55
N GLU A 82 26.28 4.58 1.47
CA GLU A 82 25.31 4.10 0.47
C GLU A 82 24.23 3.22 1.12
N LEU A 83 24.63 2.31 2.02
CA LEU A 83 23.71 1.45 2.74
C LEU A 83 22.77 2.27 3.64
N ALA A 84 23.30 3.28 4.35
CA ALA A 84 22.48 4.16 5.18
C ALA A 84 21.48 4.98 4.35
N GLU A 85 21.87 5.45 3.17
CA GLU A 85 20.96 6.13 2.24
C GLU A 85 19.85 5.21 1.73
N LEU A 86 20.20 3.97 1.39
CA LEU A 86 19.24 2.98 0.93
C LEU A 86 18.22 2.61 2.00
N ILE A 87 18.66 2.44 3.26
CA ILE A 87 17.75 2.20 4.39
C ILE A 87 16.78 3.37 4.55
N ARG A 88 17.28 4.61 4.55
CA ARG A 88 16.42 5.81 4.64
C ARG A 88 15.40 5.89 3.50
N TYR A 89 15.80 5.51 2.29
CA TYR A 89 14.90 5.45 1.14
C TYR A 89 13.76 4.45 1.37
N PHE A 90 14.05 3.26 1.87
CA PHE A 90 13.03 2.27 2.17
C PHE A 90 12.12 2.68 3.34
N GLU A 91 12.66 3.31 4.38
CA GLU A 91 11.86 3.87 5.48
C GLU A 91 10.87 4.91 4.97
N LYS A 92 11.33 5.86 4.16
CA LYS A 92 10.44 6.85 3.54
C LYS A 92 9.39 6.20 2.64
N THR A 93 9.79 5.20 1.85
CA THR A 93 8.85 4.47 0.98
C THR A 93 7.82 3.71 1.81
N LEU A 94 8.20 3.17 2.96
CA LEU A 94 7.28 2.52 3.90
C LEU A 94 6.24 3.51 4.43
N ASP A 95 6.64 4.73 4.78
CA ASP A 95 5.72 5.79 5.21
C ASP A 95 4.73 6.15 4.09
N ASP A 96 5.23 6.33 2.86
CA ASP A 96 4.41 6.64 1.69
C ASP A 96 3.39 5.52 1.39
N VAL A 97 3.83 4.26 1.44
CA VAL A 97 2.96 3.09 1.26
C VAL A 97 1.92 2.99 2.37
N THR A 98 2.30 3.25 3.62
CA THR A 98 1.39 3.24 4.77
C THR A 98 0.31 4.31 4.60
N SER A 99 0.70 5.54 4.24
CA SER A 99 -0.24 6.63 3.97
C SER A 99 -1.18 6.30 2.81
N ALA A 100 -0.66 5.72 1.72
CA ALA A 100 -1.46 5.31 0.58
C ALA A 100 -2.45 4.20 0.93
N LYS A 101 -2.02 3.22 1.73
CA LYS A 101 -2.86 2.12 2.22
C LYS A 101 -4.02 2.65 3.05
N ASP A 102 -3.75 3.55 4.00
CA ASP A 102 -4.78 4.11 4.85
C ASP A 102 -5.80 4.95 4.04
N LYS A 103 -5.32 5.72 3.06
CA LYS A 103 -6.19 6.43 2.11
C LYS A 103 -7.05 5.47 1.28
N ALA A 104 -6.49 4.36 0.81
CA ALA A 104 -7.25 3.34 0.07
C ALA A 104 -8.34 2.72 0.95
N TYR A 105 -8.04 2.40 2.21
CA TYR A 105 -9.02 1.91 3.17
C TYR A 105 -10.16 2.93 3.42
N HIS A 106 -9.82 4.20 3.62
CA HIS A 106 -10.83 5.25 3.80
C HIS A 106 -11.74 5.37 2.57
N LYS A 107 -11.18 5.33 1.35
CA LYS A 107 -11.99 5.36 0.12
C LYS A 107 -12.86 4.12 -0.04
N TRP A 108 -12.34 2.94 0.28
CA TRP A 108 -13.14 1.73 0.31
C TRP A 108 -14.34 1.88 1.26
N ALA A 109 -14.13 2.37 2.48
CA ALA A 109 -15.19 2.57 3.47
C ALA A 109 -16.23 3.60 2.99
N GLU A 110 -15.79 4.70 2.37
CA GLU A 110 -16.68 5.70 1.76
C GLU A 110 -17.58 5.07 0.68
N TYR A 111 -17.00 4.30 -0.26
CA TYR A 111 -17.76 3.70 -1.36
C TYR A 111 -18.61 2.52 -0.91
N LYS A 112 -18.19 1.79 0.12
CA LYS A 112 -19.04 0.78 0.76
C LYS A 112 -20.31 1.41 1.34
N ALA A 113 -20.17 2.50 2.09
CA ALA A 113 -21.33 3.19 2.66
C ALA A 113 -22.27 3.76 1.58
N LYS A 114 -21.73 4.21 0.44
CA LYS A 114 -22.53 4.67 -0.71
C LYS A 114 -23.29 3.53 -1.37
N ALA A 115 -22.61 2.40 -1.64
CA ALA A 115 -23.25 1.22 -2.19
C ALA A 115 -24.38 0.71 -1.27
N ASP A 116 -24.13 0.65 0.04
CA ASP A 116 -25.15 0.25 1.03
C ASP A 116 -26.35 1.21 1.08
N ALA A 117 -26.16 2.49 0.74
CA ALA A 117 -27.22 3.49 0.68
C ALA A 117 -28.03 3.38 -0.62
N GLU A 118 -27.34 3.21 -1.76
CA GLU A 118 -27.93 2.93 -3.07
C GLU A 118 -28.86 1.68 -2.99
N ASP A 119 -28.35 0.56 -2.46
CA ASP A 119 -29.13 -0.67 -2.28
C ASP A 119 -30.42 -0.46 -1.44
N LYS A 120 -30.34 0.35 -0.39
CA LYS A 120 -31.51 0.69 0.44
C LYS A 120 -32.53 1.52 -0.34
N GLU A 121 -32.09 2.54 -1.07
CA GLU A 121 -32.98 3.37 -1.88
C GLU A 121 -33.71 2.54 -2.94
N ALA A 122 -33.01 1.59 -3.57
CA ALA A 122 -33.60 0.72 -4.57
C ALA A 122 -34.61 -0.28 -4.00
N THR A 123 -34.29 -0.88 -2.85
CA THR A 123 -35.24 -1.79 -2.19
C THR A 123 -36.51 -1.06 -1.77
N GLU A 124 -36.41 0.19 -1.28
CA GLU A 124 -37.58 1.02 -0.95
C GLU A 124 -38.34 1.47 -2.20
N ALA A 125 -37.65 1.83 -3.29
CA ALA A 125 -38.28 2.15 -4.57
C ALA A 125 -39.04 0.95 -5.15
N LEU A 126 -38.46 -0.25 -5.10
CA LEU A 126 -39.09 -1.51 -5.51
C LEU A 126 -40.31 -1.85 -4.67
N LYS A 127 -40.23 -1.72 -3.33
CA LYS A 127 -41.39 -1.91 -2.44
C LYS A 127 -42.54 -0.96 -2.78
N LYS A 128 -42.22 0.31 -3.07
CA LYS A 128 -43.22 1.32 -3.47
C LYS A 128 -43.84 1.00 -4.84
N LEU A 129 -43.08 0.41 -5.76
CA LEU A 129 -43.55 0.03 -7.10
C LEU A 129 -44.40 -1.25 -7.09
N LEU A 130 -44.09 -2.20 -6.21
CA LEU A 130 -44.77 -3.51 -6.11
C LEU A 130 -45.92 -3.55 -5.11
N GLY A 131 -46.11 -2.50 -4.30
CA GLY A 131 -47.08 -2.42 -3.21
C GLY A 131 -48.03 -1.21 -3.26
N GLY A 132 -48.24 -0.62 -4.44
CA GLY A 132 -49.25 0.42 -4.69
C GLY A 132 -50.50 -0.13 -5.36
#